data_AF-A0A961MKN3-F1
#
_entry.id   AF-A0A961MKN3-F1
#
_cell.length_a   1.000
_cell.length_b   1.000
_cell.length_c   1.000
_cell.angle_alpha   90.00
_cell.angle_beta   90.00
_cell.angle_gamma   90.00
#
_symmetry.space_group_name_H-M   'P 1'
#
loop_
_entity.id
_entity.type
_entity.pdbx_description
1 polymer ?
#
loop_
_entity_poly.entity_id
_entity_poly.type
_entity_poly.pdbx_seq_one_letter_code
_entity_poly.pdbx_strand_id
1 'polypeptide(L)' 'MKMFLTRLGEGSRMAVTGDVTQIDLPRGVMSGLIEAERVLREVPGVGFTRFGAEDVVRHQLVARIIRAYESARPLDG' A
#
# COMPACT_ATOMS: atom_id res chain seq x y z
N MET A 1 -3.85 2.91 12.76
CA MET A 1 -2.37 2.74 12.81
C MET A 1 -1.69 3.21 14.10
N LYS A 2 -2.22 4.23 14.80
CA LYS A 2 -1.63 4.83 16.02
C LYS A 2 -0.97 3.85 17.00
N MET A 3 -1.70 2.81 17.45
CA MET A 3 -1.21 1.85 18.45
C MET A 3 0.07 1.11 18.07
N PHE A 4 0.29 0.89 16.77
CA PHE A 4 1.47 0.18 16.27
C PHE A 4 2.66 1.12 16.13
N LEU A 5 2.47 2.27 15.48
CA LEU A 5 3.54 3.23 15.21
C LEU A 5 4.14 3.82 16.49
N THR A 6 3.34 3.98 17.54
CA THR A 6 3.81 4.46 18.86
C THR A 6 4.66 3.46 19.63
N ARG A 7 4.92 2.27 19.08
CA ARG A 7 5.81 1.26 19.68
C ARG A 7 7.25 1.37 19.18
N LEU A 8 7.55 2.32 18.28
CA LEU A 8 8.90 2.53 17.78
C LEU A 8 9.82 2.98 18.93
N GLY A 9 10.83 2.17 19.23
CA GLY A 9 11.83 2.44 20.27
C GLY A 9 13.03 3.24 19.77
N GLU A 10 13.89 3.64 20.71
CA GLU A 10 15.13 4.33 20.40
C GLU A 10 16.06 3.49 19.50
N GLY A 11 16.77 4.14 18.58
CA GLY A 11 17.69 3.49 17.63
C GLY A 11 17.01 2.57 16.59
N SER A 12 15.69 2.44 16.62
CA SER A 12 14.94 1.54 15.75
C SER A 12 14.54 2.21 14.43
N ARG A 13 14.26 1.39 13.42
CA ARG A 13 13.63 1.82 12.15
C ARG A 13 12.42 0.95 11.88
N MET A 14 11.42 1.51 11.21
CA MET A 14 10.19 0.80 10.87
C MET A 14 9.83 1.08 9.41
N ALA A 15 9.44 0.02 8.70
CA ALA A 15 8.80 0.12 7.40
C ALA A 15 7.45 -0.59 7.50
N VAL A 16 6.39 0.08 7.04
CA VAL A 16 5.04 -0.48 6.95
C VAL A 16 4.67 -0.52 5.48
N THR A 17 4.26 -1.69 4.99
CA THR A 17 3.88 -1.90 3.59
C THR A 17 2.43 -2.36 3.49
N GLY A 18 1.82 -2.13 2.33
CA GLY A 18 0.49 -2.63 2.00
C GLY A 18 0.01 -2.08 0.67
N ASP A 19 -1.11 -2.60 0.18
CA ASP A 19 -1.76 -2.21 -1.07
C ASP A 19 -3.08 -1.49 -0.76
N VAL A 20 -3.14 -0.19 -1.06
CA VAL A 20 -4.33 0.62 -0.80
C VAL A 20 -5.50 0.30 -1.74
N THR A 21 -5.27 -0.47 -2.81
CA THR A 21 -6.32 -0.94 -3.73
C THR A 21 -6.98 -2.23 -3.22
N GLN A 22 -6.37 -2.92 -2.25
CA GLN A 22 -6.85 -4.19 -1.70
C GLN A 22 -7.30 -4.04 -0.25
N ILE A 23 -8.40 -3.32 -0.05
CA ILE A 23 -8.97 -3.09 1.28
C ILE A 23 -10.05 -4.12 1.57
N ASP A 24 -9.73 -5.09 2.41
CA ASP A 24 -10.67 -6.13 2.86
C ASP A 24 -11.25 -5.82 4.26
N LEU A 25 -11.66 -4.58 4.46
CA LEU A 25 -12.26 -4.12 5.72
C LEU A 25 -13.78 -4.08 5.61
N PRO A 26 -14.52 -4.23 6.73
CA PRO A 26 -15.96 -4.04 6.74
C PRO A 26 -16.36 -2.68 6.15
N ARG A 27 -17.52 -2.61 5.52
CA ARG A 27 -18.01 -1.36 4.90
C ARG A 27 -18.03 -0.22 5.92
N GLY A 28 -17.52 0.94 5.50
CA GLY A 28 -17.44 2.14 6.32
C GLY A 28 -16.23 2.21 7.25
N VAL A 29 -15.41 1.16 7.33
CA VAL A 29 -14.16 1.19 8.08
C VAL A 29 -13.05 1.80 7.21
N MET A 30 -12.43 2.88 7.70
CA MET A 30 -11.31 3.52 7.01
C MET A 30 -10.05 2.65 7.13
N SER A 31 -9.32 2.49 6.02
CA SER A 31 -8.02 1.82 6.02
C SER A 31 -7.03 2.56 6.91
N GLY A 32 -6.37 1.80 7.79
CA GLY A 32 -5.34 2.35 8.67
C GLY A 32 -4.13 2.90 7.91
N LEU A 33 -3.81 2.37 6.72
CA LEU A 33 -2.72 2.89 5.87
C LEU A 33 -3.09 4.25 5.27
N ILE A 34 -4.32 4.37 4.74
CA ILE A 34 -4.83 5.62 4.18
C ILE A 34 -4.94 6.70 5.26
N GLU A 35 -5.46 6.33 6.44
CA GLU A 35 -5.50 7.22 7.60
C GLU A 35 -4.10 7.68 8.01
N ALA A 36 -3.14 6.75 8.15
CA ALA A 36 -1.78 7.07 8.57
C ALA A 36 -1.10 8.03 7.59
N GLU A 37 -1.23 7.79 6.29
CA GLU A 37 -0.69 8.69 5.27
C GLU A 37 -1.27 10.11 5.35
N ARG A 38 -2.56 10.24 5.65
CA ARG A 38 -3.20 11.54 5.83
C ARG A 38 -2.73 12.25 7.09
N VAL A 39 -2.69 11.54 8.22
CA VAL A 39 -2.41 12.09 9.55
C VAL A 39 -0.93 12.42 9.72
N LEU A 40 -0.03 11.63 9.13
CA LEU A 40 1.41 11.73 9.37
C LEU A 40 2.17 12.46 8.26
N ARG A 41 1.47 13.02 7.26
CA ARG A 41 2.08 13.67 6.08
C ARG A 41 3.11 14.74 6.44
N GLU A 42 2.83 15.52 7.48
CA GLU A 42 3.67 16.64 7.92
C GLU A 42 4.54 16.28 9.12
N VAL A 43 4.64 15.00 9.50
CA VAL A 43 5.42 14.57 10.66
C VAL A 43 6.89 14.40 10.25
N PRO A 44 7.82 15.19 10.83
CA PRO A 44 9.25 15.06 10.51
C PRO A 44 9.77 13.65 10.83
N GLY A 45 10.57 13.09 9.94
CA GLY A 45 11.15 11.75 10.08
C GLY A 45 10.25 10.60 9.61
N VAL A 46 9.03 10.88 9.12
CA VAL A 46 8.18 9.89 8.45
C VAL A 46 8.22 10.13 6.94
N GLY A 47 8.51 9.07 6.17
CA GLY A 47 8.52 9.11 4.71
C GLY A 47 7.43 8.23 4.12
N PHE A 48 6.91 8.61 2.96
CA PHE A 48 5.95 7.83 2.19
C PHE A 48 6.51 7.54 0.80
N THR A 49 6.51 6.27 0.43
CA THR A 49 6.89 5.81 -0.91
C THR A 49 5.72 5.04 -1.50
N ARG A 50 5.26 5.47 -2.67
CA ARG A 50 4.25 4.74 -3.45
C ARG A 50 4.95 4.04 -4.60
N PHE A 51 4.63 2.77 -4.79
CA PHE A 51 5.10 1.99 -5.92
C PHE A 51 4.02 1.92 -7.00
N GLY A 52 4.43 2.11 -8.24
CA GLY A 52 3.61 1.95 -9.43
C GLY A 52 3.75 0.56 -10.04
N ALA A 53 3.09 0.36 -11.20
CA ALA A 53 3.20 -0.89 -11.94
C ALA A 53 4.61 -1.12 -12.50
N GLU A 54 5.31 -0.01 -12.81
CA GLU A 54 6.68 0.06 -13.30
C GLU A 54 7.73 -0.43 -12.29
N ASP A 55 7.43 -0.33 -10.99
CA ASP A 55 8.35 -0.75 -9.94
C ASP A 55 8.32 -2.26 -9.68
N VAL A 56 7.37 -2.97 -10.29
CA VAL A 56 7.15 -4.39 -10.03
C VAL A 56 7.83 -5.26 -11.08
N VAL A 57 8.94 -5.86 -10.68
CA VAL A 57 9.62 -6.90 -11.46
C VAL A 57 8.83 -8.20 -11.39
N ARG A 58 8.28 -8.63 -12.53
CA ARG A 58 7.52 -9.88 -12.64
C ARG A 58 8.19 -10.82 -13.64
N HIS A 59 8.07 -12.11 -13.38
CA HIS A 59 8.41 -13.12 -14.38
C HIS A 59 7.58 -12.91 -15.65
N GLN A 60 8.18 -13.08 -16.83
CA GLN A 60 7.52 -12.79 -18.12
C GLN A 60 6.18 -13.52 -18.29
N LEU A 61 6.09 -14.78 -17.82
CA LEU A 61 4.83 -15.54 -17.86
C LEU A 61 3.73 -14.88 -17.03
N VAL A 62 4.06 -14.41 -15.82
CA VAL A 62 3.09 -13.76 -14.92
C VAL A 62 2.59 -12.46 -15.56
N ALA A 63 3.46 -11.66 -16.15
CA ALA A 63 3.07 -10.45 -16.86
C ALA A 63 2.10 -10.74 -18.03
N ARG A 64 2.34 -11.81 -18.80
CA ARG A 64 1.41 -12.24 -19.86
C ARG A 64 0.05 -12.68 -19.32
N ILE A 65 0.03 -13.40 -18.20
CA ILE A 65 -1.22 -13.82 -17.55
C ILE A 65 -2.02 -12.59 -17.10
N ILE A 66 -1.39 -11.64 -16.41
CA ILE A 66 -2.05 -10.40 -15.95
C ILE A 66 -2.67 -9.65 -17.13
N ARG A 67 -1.90 -9.42 -18.21
CA ARG A 67 -2.40 -8.73 -19.41
C ARG A 67 -3.58 -9.45 -20.07
N ALA A 68 -3.59 -10.78 -20.05
CA ALA A 68 -4.71 -11.55 -20.57
C ALA A 68 -5.99 -11.34 -19.73
N TYR A 69 -5.87 -11.29 -18.40
CA TYR A 69 -6.99 -10.97 -17.52
C TYR A 69 -7.47 -9.51 -17.67
N GLU A 70 -6.57 -8.54 -17.75
CA GLU A 70 -6.90 -7.12 -17.99
C GLU A 70 -7.60 -6.90 -19.34
N SER A 71 -7.24 -7.69 -20.36
CA SER A 71 -7.89 -7.62 -21.68
C SER A 71 -9.27 -8.28 -21.68
N ALA A 72 -9.48 -9.33 -20.88
CA ALA A 72 -10.74 -10.07 -20.80
C ALA A 72 -11.77 -9.42 -19.86
N ARG A 73 -11.30 -8.73 -18.82
CA ARG A 73 -12.09 -7.84 -17.97
C ARG A 73 -11.39 -6.48 -17.95
N PRO A 74 -11.95 -5.46 -18.63
CA PRO A 74 -11.57 -4.09 -18.30
C PRO A 74 -11.87 -3.96 -16.80
N LEU A 75 -10.83 -3.80 -15.98
CA LEU A 75 -11.01 -3.64 -14.55
C LEU A 75 -11.85 -2.39 -14.36
N ASP A 76 -13.04 -2.55 -13.78
CA ASP A 76 -13.91 -1.43 -13.42
C ASP A 76 -13.08 -0.43 -12.60
N GLY A 77 -13.03 0.81 -13.09
CA GLY A 77 -12.28 1.91 -12.49
C GLY A 77 -12.87 2.42 -11.18
#